data_AF-A0A534IV14-F1
#
_entry.id   AF-A0A534IV14-F1
#
_cell.length_a   1.000
_cell.length_b   1.000
_cell.length_c   1.000
_cell.angle_alpha   90.00
_cell.angle_beta   90.00
_cell.angle_gamma   90.00
#
_symmetry.space_group_name_H-M   'P 1'
#
loop_
_entity.id
_entity.type
_entity.pdbx_description
1 polymer ?
#
loop_
_entity_poly.entity_id
_entity_poly.type
_entity_poly.pdbx_seq_one_letter_code
_entity_poly.pdbx_strand_id
1 'polypeptide(L)'
;MRAPPACAKSAHVLIIVPPGATTPAEFARQLAAWRQSGEVSSALLLDQDQKKDPGFASLALLEFPSEGFYEQWNRDEASKLSAPLVAKRADVLTHGEVYPRDSNKSVFLVNTYKLLVPPERYNEFVQGYVLPNLLDQKAAHLLLRYTLYLEPGPSNEAQAVLVMEYRDSVAFSRRNAVRDALVNKLLATDPAWKKWDETQESIRQGLTRTLAAYIELPAPQLPDLPHYVSEYHVVGGLRILGSELKNAVEQLALGFQKFQPDAKVATSNIPSSEGGIAGLYYHLADVAPMGDDAKITDMMPFHDSFGYLPTEISVATGGYEKRGSLWAFAVVVSKDNPLNEISVDELERTFGAERSGGWRLANNDYLFTSQYARGPEANIRKWGQLGLHGQFADKEIKTFAYSAPGFAIYIERNWFHWSKKWNPNLQEYVEEKQAT
;
A
#
# COMPACT_ATOMS: atom_id res chain seq x y z
N MET A 1 -3.92 -18.65 -27.46
CA MET A 1 -3.23 -17.81 -26.46
C MET A 1 -4.31 -17.08 -25.68
N ARG A 2 -4.46 -17.35 -24.38
CA ARG A 2 -5.42 -16.65 -23.53
C ARG A 2 -4.73 -15.38 -23.01
N ALA A 3 -5.37 -14.23 -23.19
CA ALA A 3 -4.96 -13.01 -22.51
C ALA A 3 -5.06 -13.24 -21.00
N PRO A 4 -4.10 -12.72 -20.20
CA PRO A 4 -4.18 -12.83 -18.76
C PRO A 4 -5.29 -11.89 -18.26
N PRO A 5 -6.15 -12.31 -17.33
CA PRO A 5 -6.81 -11.34 -16.49
C PRO A 5 -5.93 -11.24 -15.24
N ALA A 6 -5.28 -10.10 -15.12
CA ALA A 6 -4.72 -9.65 -13.85
C ALA A 6 -5.80 -8.78 -13.19
N CYS A 7 -5.61 -8.43 -11.92
CA CYS A 7 -6.25 -7.25 -11.34
C CYS A 7 -6.33 -6.11 -12.38
N ALA A 8 -7.43 -5.34 -12.40
CA ALA A 8 -7.58 -4.20 -13.30
C ALA A 8 -6.25 -3.45 -13.43
N LYS A 9 -5.76 -3.30 -14.66
CA LYS A 9 -4.42 -2.75 -14.91
C LYS A 9 -4.38 -1.34 -14.30
N SER A 10 -3.47 -1.12 -13.34
CA SER A 10 -3.27 0.21 -12.76
C SER A 10 -2.96 1.24 -13.84
N ALA A 11 -3.52 2.43 -13.70
CA ALA A 11 -3.19 3.57 -14.53
C ALA A 11 -2.13 4.43 -13.84
N HIS A 12 -1.31 5.15 -14.60
CA HIS A 12 -0.16 5.88 -14.08
C HIS A 12 -0.01 7.27 -14.72
N VAL A 13 0.35 8.27 -13.92
CA VAL A 13 0.58 9.64 -14.38
C VAL A 13 1.90 10.15 -13.81
N LEU A 14 2.69 10.79 -14.66
CA LEU A 14 3.88 11.54 -14.27
C LEU A 14 3.49 13.02 -14.25
N ILE A 15 3.69 13.68 -13.10
CA ILE A 15 3.52 15.13 -12.98
C ILE A 15 4.89 15.75 -12.82
N ILE A 16 5.29 16.55 -13.81
CA ILE A 16 6.64 17.09 -13.93
C ILE A 16 6.61 18.59 -13.65
N VAL A 17 7.46 19.04 -12.73
CA VAL A 17 7.86 20.45 -12.63
C VAL A 17 9.10 20.63 -13.51
N PRO A 18 9.04 21.46 -14.56
CA PRO A 18 10.16 21.64 -15.49
C PRO A 18 11.46 22.07 -14.78
N PRO A 19 12.63 21.73 -15.35
CA PRO A 19 13.91 22.12 -14.77
C PRO A 19 14.03 23.64 -14.67
N GLY A 20 14.57 24.12 -13.54
CA GLY A 20 14.72 25.56 -13.25
C GLY A 20 13.44 26.26 -12.78
N ALA A 21 12.29 25.60 -12.83
CA ALA A 21 11.04 26.14 -12.29
C ALA A 21 10.93 25.89 -10.78
N THR A 22 10.11 26.68 -10.09
CA THR A 22 9.83 26.51 -8.67
C THR A 22 8.64 25.60 -8.47
N THR A 23 8.81 24.57 -7.64
CA THR A 23 7.74 23.66 -7.26
C THR A 23 6.69 24.40 -6.43
N PRO A 24 5.39 24.34 -6.81
CA PRO A 24 4.34 24.98 -6.03
C PRO A 24 4.29 24.44 -4.59
N ALA A 25 4.21 25.33 -3.60
CA ALA A 25 4.25 24.95 -2.18
C ALA A 25 3.12 23.98 -1.77
N GLU A 26 1.97 24.08 -2.43
CA GLU A 26 0.78 23.26 -2.17
C GLU A 26 0.84 21.89 -2.86
N PHE A 27 1.81 21.64 -3.73
CA PHE A 27 1.83 20.44 -4.57
C PHE A 27 1.88 19.15 -3.75
N ALA A 28 2.76 19.06 -2.74
CA ALA A 28 2.85 17.90 -1.86
C ALA A 28 1.53 17.68 -1.08
N ARG A 29 0.86 18.76 -0.66
CA ARG A 29 -0.43 18.69 0.03
C ARG A 29 -1.54 18.21 -0.88
N GLN A 30 -1.56 18.64 -2.14
CA GLN A 30 -2.51 18.17 -3.15
C GLN A 30 -2.33 16.67 -3.43
N LEU A 31 -1.08 16.20 -3.59
CA LEU A 31 -0.80 14.76 -3.75
C LEU A 31 -1.24 13.95 -2.53
N ALA A 32 -1.01 14.45 -1.31
CA ALA A 32 -1.45 13.80 -0.08
C ALA A 32 -2.98 13.69 0.00
N ALA A 33 -3.70 14.74 -0.41
CA ALA A 33 -5.16 14.76 -0.43
C ALA A 33 -5.75 13.74 -1.41
N TRP A 34 -5.20 13.63 -2.63
CA TRP A 34 -5.62 12.60 -3.60
C TRP A 34 -5.32 11.17 -3.13
N ARG A 35 -4.21 10.96 -2.40
CA ARG A 35 -3.93 9.66 -1.78
C ARG A 35 -4.92 9.36 -0.66
N GLN A 36 -5.27 10.38 0.14
CA GLN A 36 -6.21 10.26 1.25
C GLN A 36 -7.66 9.99 0.77
N SER A 37 -8.05 10.51 -0.40
CA SER A 37 -9.39 10.25 -0.97
C SER A 37 -9.56 8.81 -1.49
N GLY A 38 -8.46 8.08 -1.71
CA GLY A 38 -8.46 6.75 -2.31
C GLY A 38 -8.56 6.75 -3.84
N GLU A 39 -8.65 7.93 -4.48
CA GLU A 39 -8.62 8.06 -5.94
C GLU A 39 -7.25 7.66 -6.51
N VAL A 40 -6.18 7.96 -5.79
CA VAL A 40 -4.80 7.62 -6.11
C VAL A 40 -4.30 6.56 -5.12
N SER A 41 -3.89 5.39 -5.62
CA SER A 41 -3.41 4.29 -4.78
C SER A 41 -2.01 4.56 -4.22
N SER A 42 -1.16 5.22 -5.01
CA SER A 42 0.19 5.59 -4.61
C SER A 42 0.62 6.91 -5.25
N ALA A 43 1.30 7.74 -4.46
CA ALA A 43 1.90 8.99 -4.90
C ALA A 43 3.34 9.08 -4.36
N LEU A 44 4.32 9.08 -5.27
CA LEU A 44 5.72 9.33 -4.95
C LEU A 44 6.11 10.72 -5.42
N LEU A 45 6.64 11.57 -4.54
CA LEU A 45 7.19 12.87 -4.92
C LEU A 45 8.71 12.85 -4.79
N LEU A 46 9.40 13.30 -5.84
CA LEU A 46 10.85 13.39 -5.92
C LEU A 46 11.27 14.83 -6.21
N ASP A 47 12.25 15.34 -5.47
CA ASP A 47 12.94 16.59 -5.80
C ASP A 47 14.35 16.29 -6.28
N GLN A 48 14.77 16.98 -7.33
CA GLN A 48 16.14 16.84 -7.84
C GLN A 48 17.15 17.27 -6.77
N ASP A 49 18.28 16.57 -6.67
CA ASP A 49 19.35 16.85 -5.70
C ASP A 49 20.70 17.23 -6.36
N GLN A 50 20.68 17.55 -7.67
CA GLN A 50 21.88 17.73 -8.48
C GLN A 50 22.12 19.17 -8.96
N LYS A 51 23.39 19.53 -9.12
CA LYS A 51 23.78 20.91 -9.48
C LYS A 51 23.73 21.22 -10.97
N LYS A 52 23.87 20.21 -11.83
CA LYS A 52 24.02 20.40 -13.28
C LYS A 52 22.93 19.62 -14.02
N ASP A 53 22.29 20.30 -14.95
CA ASP A 53 21.39 19.76 -15.96
C ASP A 53 20.34 18.76 -15.43
N PRO A 54 19.58 19.08 -14.36
CA PRO A 54 18.48 18.24 -13.92
C PRO A 54 17.41 18.16 -15.01
N GLY A 55 16.78 17.00 -15.16
CA GLY A 55 15.68 16.80 -16.10
C GLY A 55 14.33 17.33 -15.62
N PHE A 56 14.21 17.62 -14.32
CA PHE A 56 13.04 18.20 -13.67
C PHE A 56 13.46 18.94 -12.40
N ALA A 57 12.64 19.85 -11.88
CA ALA A 57 12.80 20.39 -10.53
C ALA A 57 12.18 19.42 -9.49
N SER A 58 10.95 18.99 -9.76
CA SER A 58 10.25 17.92 -9.03
C SER A 58 9.53 16.98 -10.00
N LEU A 59 9.35 15.74 -9.58
CA LEU A 59 8.63 14.70 -10.32
C LEU A 59 7.72 13.95 -9.35
N ALA A 60 6.41 13.99 -9.60
CA ALA A 60 5.46 13.10 -8.94
C ALA A 60 5.09 11.92 -9.84
N LEU A 61 5.02 10.73 -9.25
CA LEU A 61 4.59 9.50 -9.90
C LEU A 61 3.31 9.04 -9.20
N LEU A 62 2.20 9.09 -9.93
CA LEU A 62 0.90 8.64 -9.47
C LEU A 62 0.58 7.26 -10.03
N GLU A 63 0.03 6.41 -9.18
CA GLU A 63 -0.62 5.16 -9.54
C GLU A 63 -2.10 5.25 -9.13
N PHE A 64 -2.97 4.78 -10.03
CA PHE A 64 -4.41 4.72 -9.84
C PHE A 64 -4.84 3.25 -9.81
N PRO A 65 -5.87 2.90 -9.02
CA PRO A 65 -6.36 1.51 -8.93
C PRO A 65 -6.74 0.90 -10.28
N SER A 66 -7.26 1.71 -11.21
CA SER A 66 -7.61 1.30 -12.58
C SER A 66 -7.68 2.52 -13.52
N GLU A 67 -7.88 2.27 -14.81
CA GLU A 67 -8.14 3.36 -15.77
C GLU A 67 -9.39 4.18 -15.43
N GLY A 68 -10.44 3.58 -14.88
CA GLY A 68 -11.65 4.32 -14.51
C GLY A 68 -11.38 5.40 -13.44
N PHE A 69 -10.54 5.08 -12.45
CA PHE A 69 -10.10 6.05 -11.44
C PHE A 69 -9.23 7.16 -12.06
N TYR A 70 -8.34 6.81 -12.99
CA TYR A 70 -7.58 7.80 -13.73
C TYR A 70 -8.48 8.72 -14.56
N GLU A 71 -9.46 8.18 -15.30
CA GLU A 71 -10.37 8.97 -16.13
C GLU A 71 -11.19 9.95 -15.29
N GLN A 72 -11.64 9.50 -14.10
CA GLN A 72 -12.30 10.36 -13.13
C GLN A 72 -11.39 11.49 -12.66
N TRP A 73 -10.19 11.18 -12.16
CA TRP A 73 -9.21 12.17 -11.73
C TRP A 73 -8.82 13.13 -12.86
N ASN A 74 -8.64 12.63 -14.08
CA ASN A 74 -8.26 13.45 -15.22
C ASN A 74 -9.35 14.46 -15.60
N ARG A 75 -10.61 14.09 -15.48
CA ARG A 75 -11.74 14.99 -15.71
C ARG A 75 -11.92 16.01 -14.59
N ASP A 76 -11.79 15.57 -13.35
CA ASP A 76 -12.23 16.35 -12.18
C ASP A 76 -11.08 17.13 -11.52
N GLU A 77 -9.83 16.66 -11.64
CA GLU A 77 -8.67 17.17 -10.89
C GLU A 77 -7.50 17.66 -11.77
N ALA A 78 -7.24 17.04 -12.93
CA ALA A 78 -6.03 17.37 -13.71
C ALA A 78 -5.97 18.85 -14.16
N SER A 79 -7.13 19.47 -14.43
CA SER A 79 -7.22 20.89 -14.80
C SER A 79 -6.93 21.85 -13.64
N LYS A 80 -6.93 21.36 -12.40
CA LYS A 80 -6.62 22.13 -11.17
C LYS A 80 -5.12 22.21 -10.89
N LEU A 81 -4.28 21.53 -11.67
CA LEU A 81 -2.83 21.64 -11.56
C LEU A 81 -2.38 23.05 -11.94
N SER A 82 -1.73 23.74 -11.01
CA SER A 82 -1.20 25.08 -11.24
C SER A 82 0.07 25.02 -12.09
N ALA A 83 0.22 25.97 -13.01
CA ALA A 83 1.50 26.16 -13.69
C ALA A 83 2.63 26.30 -12.65
N PRO A 84 3.78 25.66 -12.84
CA PRO A 84 4.29 25.06 -14.08
C PRO A 84 4.09 23.54 -14.20
N LEU A 85 3.22 22.92 -13.40
CA LEU A 85 3.04 21.47 -13.37
C LEU A 85 2.50 20.94 -14.71
N VAL A 86 3.11 19.88 -15.23
CA VAL A 86 2.68 19.20 -16.45
C VAL A 86 2.39 17.74 -16.14
N ALA A 87 1.13 17.33 -16.27
CA ALA A 87 0.71 15.93 -16.11
C ALA A 87 0.79 15.18 -17.45
N LYS A 88 1.31 13.95 -17.41
CA LYS A 88 1.38 13.04 -18.55
C LYS A 88 0.96 11.64 -18.13
N ARG A 89 -0.02 11.05 -18.80
CA ARG A 89 -0.33 9.61 -18.68
C ARG A 89 0.88 8.82 -19.15
N ALA A 90 1.20 7.69 -18.50
CA ALA A 90 2.28 6.81 -18.96
C ALA A 90 2.00 5.33 -18.77
N ASP A 91 2.32 4.51 -19.76
CA ASP A 91 2.29 3.06 -19.62
C ASP A 91 3.50 2.55 -18.83
N VAL A 92 3.34 1.44 -18.12
CA VAL A 92 4.46 0.74 -17.47
C VAL A 92 4.94 -0.39 -18.36
N LEU A 93 6.20 -0.33 -18.79
CA LEU A 93 6.83 -1.39 -19.58
C LEU A 93 7.43 -2.49 -18.69
N THR A 94 7.96 -2.10 -17.54
CA THR A 94 8.42 -3.03 -16.51
C THR A 94 8.48 -2.34 -15.15
N HIS A 95 8.20 -3.09 -14.11
CA HIS A 95 8.22 -2.64 -12.73
C HIS A 95 8.68 -3.79 -11.83
N GLY A 96 9.38 -3.44 -10.76
CA GLY A 96 9.66 -4.39 -9.70
C GLY A 96 10.14 -3.70 -8.44
N GLU A 97 9.71 -4.23 -7.30
CA GLU A 97 10.03 -3.64 -6.00
C GLU A 97 10.27 -4.70 -4.93
N VAL A 98 10.85 -4.28 -3.80
CA VAL A 98 11.18 -5.12 -2.65
C VAL A 98 10.80 -4.38 -1.37
N TYR A 99 10.14 -5.10 -0.48
CA TYR A 99 9.77 -4.62 0.85
C TYR A 99 10.55 -5.37 1.94
N PRO A 100 10.68 -4.75 3.14
CA PRO A 100 10.29 -3.38 3.45
C PRO A 100 11.29 -2.35 2.87
N ARG A 101 10.84 -1.12 2.63
CA ARG A 101 11.67 0.00 2.12
C ARG A 101 11.51 1.27 2.96
N ASP A 102 12.54 2.11 2.94
CA ASP A 102 12.57 3.42 3.60
C ASP A 102 13.10 4.45 2.60
N SER A 103 12.19 5.09 1.85
CA SER A 103 12.53 6.02 0.77
C SER A 103 13.26 7.27 1.28
N ASN A 104 13.12 7.63 2.56
CA ASN A 104 13.86 8.74 3.17
C ASN A 104 15.38 8.48 3.24
N LYS A 105 15.82 7.22 3.13
CA LYS A 105 17.24 6.85 3.08
C LYS A 105 17.74 6.56 1.67
N SER A 106 16.82 6.47 0.71
CA SER A 106 17.10 6.00 -0.63
C SER A 106 17.70 7.11 -1.51
N VAL A 107 18.41 6.70 -2.56
CA VAL A 107 18.85 7.58 -3.64
C VAL A 107 18.06 7.25 -4.90
N PHE A 108 17.36 8.23 -5.47
CA PHE A 108 16.65 8.05 -6.72
C PHE A 108 17.52 8.44 -7.90
N LEU A 109 17.42 7.65 -8.97
CA LEU A 109 18.03 7.94 -10.26
C LEU A 109 16.95 7.83 -11.33
N VAL A 110 16.67 8.94 -11.99
CA VAL A 110 15.68 9.04 -13.05
C VAL A 110 16.38 9.31 -14.38
N ASN A 111 16.26 8.39 -15.33
CA ASN A 111 16.77 8.57 -16.69
C ASN A 111 15.62 8.75 -17.66
N THR A 112 15.68 9.80 -18.48
CA THR A 112 14.71 10.02 -19.56
C THR A 112 15.35 9.73 -20.90
N TYR A 113 14.61 9.03 -21.77
CA TYR A 113 15.05 8.62 -23.09
C TYR A 113 14.03 9.04 -24.13
N LYS A 114 14.51 9.52 -25.29
CA LYS A 114 13.70 9.62 -26.50
C LYS A 114 13.74 8.29 -27.24
N LEU A 115 12.58 7.80 -27.68
CA LEU A 115 12.51 6.62 -28.54
C LEU A 115 12.90 6.98 -29.98
N LEU A 116 13.69 6.11 -30.61
CA LEU A 116 14.05 6.20 -32.04
C LEU A 116 13.37 5.09 -32.86
N VAL A 117 12.61 4.23 -32.19
CA VAL A 117 11.86 3.10 -32.75
C VAL A 117 10.43 3.09 -32.20
N PRO A 118 9.49 2.40 -32.85
CA PRO A 118 8.13 2.24 -32.31
C PRO A 118 8.10 1.63 -30.90
N PRO A 119 7.10 1.97 -30.06
CA PRO A 119 6.93 1.45 -28.70
C PRO A 119 7.06 -0.06 -28.55
N GLU A 120 6.53 -0.84 -29.50
CA GLU A 120 6.56 -2.30 -29.46
C GLU A 120 8.00 -2.82 -29.53
N ARG A 121 8.79 -2.25 -30.46
CA ARG A 121 10.21 -2.59 -30.61
C ARG A 121 11.04 -2.11 -29.41
N TYR A 122 10.67 -0.97 -28.84
CA TYR A 122 11.30 -0.49 -27.60
C TYR A 122 11.02 -1.45 -26.44
N ASN A 123 9.80 -1.97 -26.31
CA ASN A 123 9.47 -2.93 -25.27
C ASN A 123 10.27 -4.24 -25.43
N GLU A 124 10.45 -4.76 -26.64
CA GLU A 124 11.34 -5.92 -26.87
C GLU A 124 12.76 -5.68 -26.36
N PHE A 125 13.31 -4.49 -26.64
CA PHE A 125 14.61 -4.07 -26.12
C PHE A 125 14.62 -3.94 -24.59
N VAL A 126 13.53 -3.43 -23.98
CA VAL A 126 13.40 -3.38 -22.53
C VAL A 126 13.47 -4.77 -21.92
N GLN A 127 12.68 -5.72 -22.44
CA GLN A 127 12.65 -7.09 -21.92
C GLN A 127 13.99 -7.81 -22.14
N GLY A 128 14.61 -7.63 -23.30
CA GLY A 128 15.84 -8.34 -23.68
C GLY A 128 17.14 -7.75 -23.11
N TYR A 129 17.18 -6.44 -22.82
CA TYR A 129 18.42 -5.74 -22.47
C TYR A 129 18.34 -4.93 -21.17
N VAL A 130 17.28 -4.13 -20.98
CA VAL A 130 17.19 -3.25 -19.80
C VAL A 130 16.83 -4.04 -18.54
N LEU A 131 15.79 -4.88 -18.62
CA LEU A 131 15.25 -5.61 -17.48
C LEU A 131 16.27 -6.55 -16.80
N PRO A 132 17.09 -7.36 -17.52
CA PRO A 132 18.12 -8.19 -16.89
C PRO A 132 19.08 -7.38 -16.00
N ASN A 133 19.49 -6.19 -16.44
CA ASN A 133 20.37 -5.31 -15.66
C ASN A 133 19.71 -4.78 -14.37
N LEU A 134 18.39 -4.59 -14.37
CA LEU A 134 17.63 -4.14 -13.20
C LEU A 134 17.43 -5.28 -12.21
N LEU A 135 17.10 -6.47 -12.71
CA LEU A 135 16.92 -7.67 -11.89
C LEU A 135 18.19 -8.05 -11.13
N ASP A 136 19.35 -7.91 -11.74
CA ASP A 136 20.62 -8.25 -11.11
C ASP A 136 21.04 -7.25 -10.02
N GLN A 137 20.80 -5.95 -10.23
CA GLN A 137 21.02 -4.97 -9.16
C GLN A 137 20.09 -5.20 -7.98
N LYS A 138 18.86 -5.67 -8.24
CA LYS A 138 17.91 -6.08 -7.22
C LYS A 138 18.35 -7.38 -6.51
N ALA A 139 18.85 -8.37 -7.24
CA ALA A 139 19.42 -9.60 -6.68
C ALA A 139 20.67 -9.33 -5.84
N ALA A 140 21.47 -8.32 -6.21
CA ALA A 140 22.60 -7.81 -5.42
C ALA A 140 22.17 -6.93 -4.23
N HIS A 141 20.87 -6.82 -3.96
CA HIS A 141 20.29 -6.06 -2.85
C HIS A 141 20.56 -4.55 -2.89
N LEU A 142 20.96 -3.99 -4.04
CA LEU A 142 21.26 -2.57 -4.21
C LEU A 142 20.00 -1.77 -4.58
N LEU A 143 19.22 -2.29 -5.53
CA LEU A 143 18.04 -1.64 -6.10
C LEU A 143 16.79 -2.15 -5.40
N LEU A 144 16.04 -1.26 -4.73
CA LEU A 144 14.81 -1.60 -4.02
C LEU A 144 13.60 -1.57 -4.94
N ARG A 145 13.51 -0.56 -5.81
CA ARG A 145 12.40 -0.38 -6.75
C ARG A 145 12.92 0.12 -8.10
N TYR A 146 12.29 -0.34 -9.18
CA TYR A 146 12.39 0.29 -10.48
C TYR A 146 11.02 0.34 -11.16
N THR A 147 10.79 1.39 -11.94
CA THR A 147 9.65 1.46 -12.87
C THR A 147 10.12 2.14 -14.15
N LEU A 148 9.89 1.49 -15.29
CA LEU A 148 10.10 2.08 -16.61
C LEU A 148 8.75 2.49 -17.18
N TYR A 149 8.53 3.80 -17.22
CA TYR A 149 7.35 4.42 -17.81
C TYR A 149 7.60 4.71 -19.29
N LEU A 150 6.53 4.65 -20.08
CA LEU A 150 6.46 5.10 -21.46
C LEU A 150 5.34 6.16 -21.57
N GLU A 151 5.72 7.40 -21.84
CA GLU A 151 4.78 8.47 -22.16
C GLU A 151 4.27 8.25 -23.61
N PRO A 152 2.97 8.00 -23.81
CA PRO A 152 2.41 7.83 -25.14
C PRO A 152 2.48 9.16 -25.91
N GLY A 153 2.86 9.05 -27.18
CA GLY A 153 2.97 10.15 -28.12
C GLY A 153 3.16 9.62 -29.55
N PRO A 154 3.15 10.50 -30.57
CA PRO A 154 3.56 10.12 -31.93
C PRO A 154 4.90 9.38 -31.91
N SER A 155 5.12 8.43 -32.82
CA SER A 155 6.26 7.49 -32.77
C SER A 155 7.64 8.13 -32.70
N ASN A 156 7.77 9.41 -33.04
CA ASN A 156 9.00 10.22 -33.00
C ASN A 156 9.11 11.17 -31.78
N GLU A 157 8.11 11.21 -30.90
CA GLU A 157 8.04 12.07 -29.71
C GLU A 157 7.86 11.31 -28.40
N ALA A 158 7.55 10.00 -28.46
CA ALA A 158 7.42 9.17 -27.27
C ALA A 158 8.72 9.17 -26.42
N GLN A 159 8.54 9.31 -25.11
CA GLN A 159 9.64 9.30 -24.14
C GLN A 159 9.47 8.16 -23.15
N ALA A 160 10.58 7.55 -22.76
CA ALA A 160 10.62 6.58 -21.68
C ALA A 160 11.34 7.16 -20.47
N VAL A 161 10.77 6.95 -19.28
CA VAL A 161 11.30 7.45 -18.00
C VAL A 161 11.59 6.26 -17.10
N LEU A 162 12.87 5.97 -16.88
CA LEU A 162 13.32 4.92 -15.96
C LEU A 162 13.57 5.53 -14.59
N VAL A 163 12.72 5.19 -13.62
CA VAL A 163 12.89 5.57 -12.21
C VAL A 163 13.49 4.39 -11.45
N MET A 164 14.60 4.61 -10.77
CA MET A 164 15.29 3.63 -9.94
C MET A 164 15.46 4.16 -8.51
N GLU A 165 15.10 3.36 -7.51
CA GLU A 165 15.28 3.63 -6.09
C GLU A 165 16.36 2.71 -5.53
N TYR A 166 17.53 3.27 -5.23
CA TYR A 166 18.61 2.54 -4.57
C TYR A 166 18.45 2.66 -3.06
N ARG A 167 18.72 1.55 -2.36
CA ARG A 167 18.51 1.41 -0.90
C ARG A 167 19.03 2.58 -0.08
N ASP A 168 20.25 3.00 -0.39
CA ASP A 168 20.98 4.07 0.28
C ASP A 168 22.15 4.54 -0.59
N SER A 169 22.88 5.54 -0.11
CA SER A 169 24.06 6.10 -0.80
C SER A 169 25.20 5.08 -0.97
N VAL A 170 25.34 4.11 -0.06
CA VAL A 170 26.35 3.05 -0.14
C VAL A 170 25.99 2.06 -1.26
N ALA A 171 24.73 1.64 -1.33
CA ALA A 171 24.22 0.81 -2.41
C ALA A 171 24.35 1.53 -3.76
N PHE A 172 24.00 2.81 -3.80
CA PHE A 172 24.12 3.65 -4.99
C PHE A 172 25.57 3.73 -5.48
N SER A 173 26.56 3.95 -4.61
CA SER A 173 27.97 4.05 -5.01
C SER A 173 28.53 2.75 -5.61
N ARG A 174 28.02 1.59 -5.19
CA ARG A 174 28.43 0.26 -5.67
C ARG A 174 27.79 -0.15 -7.00
N ARG A 175 26.76 0.55 -7.47
CA ARG A 175 25.94 0.16 -8.63
C ARG A 175 26.76 -0.11 -9.90
N ASN A 176 27.78 0.73 -10.17
CA ASN A 176 28.56 0.61 -11.40
C ASN A 176 29.38 -0.68 -11.41
N ALA A 177 30.02 -1.03 -10.29
CA ALA A 177 30.79 -2.26 -10.18
C ALA A 177 29.93 -3.51 -10.40
N VAL A 178 28.71 -3.55 -9.84
CA VAL A 178 27.76 -4.66 -10.04
C VAL A 178 27.28 -4.72 -11.48
N ARG A 179 26.89 -3.57 -12.06
CA ARG A 179 26.49 -3.48 -13.46
C ARG A 179 27.61 -3.94 -14.39
N ASP A 180 28.83 -3.45 -14.20
CA ASP A 180 29.95 -3.71 -15.11
C ASP A 180 30.36 -5.19 -15.08
N ALA A 181 30.35 -5.82 -13.91
CA ALA A 181 30.57 -7.26 -13.78
C ALA A 181 29.51 -8.08 -14.56
N LEU A 182 28.25 -7.66 -14.52
CA LEU A 182 27.18 -8.30 -15.28
C LEU A 182 27.32 -8.07 -16.78
N VAL A 183 27.54 -6.84 -17.22
CA VAL A 183 27.72 -6.51 -18.63
C VAL A 183 28.84 -7.36 -19.23
N ASN A 184 29.98 -7.47 -18.54
CA ASN A 184 31.08 -8.33 -18.97
C ASN A 184 30.67 -9.80 -19.10
N LYS A 185 29.84 -10.30 -18.17
CA LYS A 185 29.31 -11.67 -18.22
C LYS A 185 28.37 -11.85 -19.42
N LEU A 186 27.37 -10.97 -19.59
CA LEU A 186 26.37 -11.07 -20.65
C LEU A 186 26.98 -10.92 -22.04
N LEU A 187 27.96 -10.01 -22.20
CA LEU A 187 28.73 -9.90 -23.45
C LEU A 187 29.46 -11.20 -23.83
N ALA A 188 29.88 -11.98 -22.83
CA ALA A 188 30.58 -13.24 -23.05
C ALA A 188 29.62 -14.44 -23.25
N THR A 189 28.44 -14.42 -22.63
CA THR A 189 27.57 -15.61 -22.55
C THR A 189 26.25 -15.50 -23.31
N ASP A 190 25.81 -14.29 -23.70
CA ASP A 190 24.51 -14.05 -24.32
C ASP A 190 24.64 -13.24 -25.63
N PRO A 191 24.69 -13.93 -26.79
CA PRO A 191 24.79 -13.28 -28.09
C PRO A 191 23.61 -12.35 -28.42
N ALA A 192 22.41 -12.64 -27.90
CA ALA A 192 21.23 -11.82 -28.13
C ALA A 192 21.33 -10.51 -27.35
N TRP A 193 21.74 -10.59 -26.08
CA TRP A 193 22.00 -9.41 -25.26
C TRP A 193 23.11 -8.52 -25.85
N LYS A 194 24.22 -9.13 -26.31
CA LYS A 194 25.31 -8.41 -26.98
C LYS A 194 24.83 -7.60 -28.20
N LYS A 195 23.96 -8.18 -29.03
CA LYS A 195 23.39 -7.47 -30.18
C LYS A 195 22.57 -6.25 -29.76
N TRP A 196 21.85 -6.33 -28.64
CA TRP A 196 21.13 -5.18 -28.10
C TRP A 196 22.07 -4.08 -27.60
N ASP A 197 23.15 -4.46 -26.91
CA ASP A 197 24.18 -3.53 -26.44
C ASP A 197 24.80 -2.74 -27.61
N GLU A 198 25.18 -3.43 -28.69
CA GLU A 198 25.78 -2.83 -29.89
C GLU A 198 24.80 -1.92 -30.66
N THR A 199 23.48 -2.11 -30.51
CA THR A 199 22.46 -1.39 -31.26
C THR A 199 21.66 -0.39 -30.42
N GLN A 200 21.93 -0.25 -29.12
CA GLN A 200 21.12 0.54 -28.20
C GLN A 200 20.97 2.02 -28.60
N GLU A 201 21.99 2.61 -29.22
CA GLU A 201 21.97 4.01 -29.69
C GLU A 201 21.04 4.21 -30.89
N SER A 202 20.74 3.16 -31.66
CA SER A 202 19.73 3.20 -32.73
C SER A 202 18.30 3.02 -32.22
N ILE A 203 18.14 2.60 -30.96
CA ILE A 203 16.85 2.30 -30.33
C ILE A 203 16.36 3.48 -29.50
N ARG A 204 17.28 4.14 -28.78
CA ARG A 204 16.95 5.27 -27.91
C ARG A 204 18.10 6.27 -27.81
N GLN A 205 17.75 7.51 -27.54
CA GLN A 205 18.68 8.58 -27.19
C GLN A 205 18.48 8.97 -25.72
N GLY A 206 19.55 9.02 -24.93
CA GLY A 206 19.49 9.57 -23.57
C GLY A 206 19.26 11.08 -23.61
N LEU A 207 18.26 11.56 -22.88
CA LEU A 207 17.96 13.00 -22.77
C LEU A 207 18.51 13.55 -21.47
N THR A 208 18.09 12.99 -20.34
CA THR A 208 18.44 13.50 -19.02
C THR A 208 18.74 12.37 -18.07
N ARG A 209 19.54 12.69 -17.05
CA ARG A 209 19.89 11.83 -15.93
C ARG A 209 19.83 12.67 -14.67
N THR A 210 18.85 12.39 -13.82
CA THR A 210 18.53 13.20 -12.64
C THR A 210 18.67 12.36 -11.39
N LEU A 211 19.55 12.76 -10.48
CA LEU A 211 19.54 12.31 -9.11
C LEU A 211 18.47 13.09 -8.34
N ALA A 212 17.77 12.38 -7.46
CA ALA A 212 16.67 12.94 -6.70
C ALA A 212 16.56 12.31 -5.32
N ALA A 213 15.96 13.08 -4.41
CA ALA A 213 15.56 12.65 -3.09
C ALA A 213 14.04 12.49 -3.02
N TYR A 214 13.58 11.55 -2.21
CA TYR A 214 12.17 11.41 -1.88
C TYR A 214 11.72 12.56 -0.98
N ILE A 215 10.53 13.10 -1.26
CA ILE A 215 9.84 14.06 -0.41
C ILE A 215 8.69 13.34 0.27
N GLU A 216 8.75 13.24 1.60
CA GLU A 216 7.64 12.70 2.38
C GLU A 216 6.44 13.64 2.27
N LEU A 217 5.35 13.10 1.72
CA LEU A 217 4.09 13.83 1.64
C LEU A 217 3.60 14.18 3.05
N PRO A 218 2.96 15.34 3.25
CA PRO A 218 2.45 15.74 4.55
C PRO A 218 1.44 14.71 5.07
N ALA A 219 1.28 14.69 6.39
CA ALA A 219 0.28 13.86 7.05
C ALA A 219 -1.14 14.16 6.51
N PRO A 220 -2.05 13.17 6.55
CA PRO A 220 -3.45 13.36 6.20
C PRO A 220 -4.04 14.60 6.87
N GLN A 221 -4.83 15.37 6.12
CA GLN A 221 -5.55 16.49 6.70
C GLN A 221 -6.82 15.99 7.35
N LEU A 222 -7.05 16.43 8.60
CA LEU A 222 -8.25 16.12 9.37
C LEU A 222 -8.94 17.44 9.76
N PRO A 223 -9.41 18.25 8.79
CA PRO A 223 -9.91 19.60 9.06
C PRO A 223 -11.14 19.62 9.97
N ASP A 224 -11.90 18.52 9.98
CA ASP A 224 -13.09 18.37 10.82
C ASP A 224 -12.76 17.88 12.24
N LEU A 225 -11.50 17.52 12.52
CA LEU A 225 -11.08 17.16 13.87
C LEU A 225 -10.80 18.44 14.66
N PRO A 226 -11.51 18.69 15.77
CA PRO A 226 -11.30 19.90 16.57
C PRO A 226 -9.86 19.94 17.11
N HIS A 227 -9.30 21.14 17.18
CA HIS A 227 -8.02 21.35 17.87
C HIS A 227 -8.13 20.90 19.33
N TYR A 228 -7.08 20.25 19.84
CA TYR A 228 -7.04 19.84 21.24
C TYR A 228 -7.15 21.07 22.15
N VAL A 229 -8.17 21.07 23.00
CA VAL A 229 -8.35 22.03 24.09
C VAL A 229 -8.22 21.27 25.39
N SER A 230 -7.31 21.69 26.26
CA SER A 230 -7.12 21.03 27.55
C SER A 230 -8.30 21.34 28.46
N GLU A 231 -9.19 20.37 28.65
CA GLU A 231 -10.30 20.47 29.59
C GLU A 231 -9.90 20.05 31.01
N TYR A 232 -8.90 19.17 31.11
CA TYR A 232 -8.44 18.58 32.36
C TYR A 232 -6.93 18.76 32.53
N HIS A 233 -6.48 18.80 33.78
CA HIS A 233 -5.07 18.68 34.15
C HIS A 233 -4.85 17.33 34.80
N VAL A 234 -4.10 16.45 34.14
CA VAL A 234 -3.90 15.07 34.58
C VAL A 234 -2.67 15.00 35.47
N VAL A 235 -2.86 14.55 36.71
CA VAL A 235 -1.79 14.38 37.71
C VAL A 235 -1.81 12.93 38.20
N GLY A 236 -0.64 12.33 38.39
CA GLY A 236 -0.51 10.97 38.92
C GLY A 236 -0.40 9.91 37.84
N GLY A 237 -0.67 8.65 38.20
CA GLY A 237 -0.43 7.49 37.34
C GLY A 237 -1.39 7.39 36.15
N LEU A 238 -0.85 7.18 34.95
CA LEU A 238 -1.58 6.71 33.77
C LEU A 238 -1.09 5.30 33.43
N ARG A 239 -1.95 4.29 33.58
CA ARG A 239 -1.60 2.88 33.42
C ARG A 239 -2.01 2.39 32.04
N ILE A 240 -1.05 1.84 31.32
CA ILE A 240 -1.24 1.32 29.98
C ILE A 240 -0.91 -0.18 30.00
N LEU A 241 -1.93 -1.01 29.76
CA LEU A 241 -1.78 -2.46 29.67
C LEU A 241 -2.26 -2.94 28.30
N GLY A 242 -1.34 -3.42 27.47
CA GLY A 242 -1.67 -3.83 26.11
C GLY A 242 -0.44 -3.93 25.21
N SER A 243 -0.68 -4.22 23.94
CA SER A 243 0.37 -4.33 22.92
C SER A 243 1.16 -3.04 22.79
N GLU A 244 2.48 -3.12 22.64
CA GLU A 244 3.34 -1.95 22.37
C GLU A 244 3.10 -1.30 20.99
N LEU A 245 2.32 -1.96 20.11
CA LEU A 245 1.98 -1.51 18.76
C LEU A 245 3.20 -1.05 17.94
N LYS A 246 4.30 -1.80 18.04
CA LYS A 246 5.56 -1.49 17.36
C LYS A 246 6.07 -0.07 17.67
N ASN A 247 6.18 0.25 18.95
CA ASN A 247 6.59 1.55 19.52
C ASN A 247 5.57 2.69 19.42
N ALA A 248 4.40 2.48 18.81
CA ALA A 248 3.40 3.55 18.71
C ALA A 248 2.92 4.01 20.11
N VAL A 249 2.78 3.10 21.07
CA VAL A 249 2.37 3.42 22.45
C VAL A 249 3.35 4.39 23.11
N GLU A 250 4.65 4.13 22.99
CA GLU A 250 5.69 4.99 23.56
C GLU A 250 5.65 6.39 22.93
N GLN A 251 5.53 6.48 21.60
CA GLN A 251 5.47 7.76 20.89
C GLN A 251 4.21 8.55 21.26
N LEU A 252 3.06 7.89 21.39
CA LEU A 252 1.81 8.52 21.83
C LEU A 252 1.92 9.00 23.29
N ALA A 253 2.53 8.22 24.18
CA ALA A 253 2.78 8.61 25.56
C ALA A 253 3.70 9.85 25.66
N LEU A 254 4.78 9.88 24.89
CA LEU A 254 5.67 11.05 24.80
C LEU A 254 4.95 12.28 24.23
N GLY A 255 4.05 12.08 23.26
CA GLY A 255 3.18 13.13 22.74
C GLY A 255 2.23 13.67 23.81
N PHE A 256 1.56 12.78 24.54
CA PHE A 256 0.64 13.12 25.62
C PHE A 256 1.32 13.89 26.75
N GLN A 257 2.53 13.50 27.15
CA GLN A 257 3.31 14.20 28.19
C GLN A 257 3.64 15.65 27.85
N LYS A 258 3.69 16.03 26.55
CA LYS A 258 3.85 17.44 26.15
C LYS A 258 2.63 18.29 26.52
N PHE A 259 1.45 17.68 26.57
CA PHE A 259 0.19 18.33 26.95
C PHE A 259 -0.13 18.14 28.44
N GLN A 260 0.33 17.05 29.05
CA GLN A 260 0.06 16.68 30.44
C GLN A 260 1.36 16.27 31.17
N PRO A 261 2.25 17.23 31.51
CA PRO A 261 3.59 16.94 32.03
C PRO A 261 3.61 16.27 33.42
N ASP A 262 2.53 16.42 34.18
CA ASP A 262 2.40 15.85 35.53
C ASP A 262 1.83 14.43 35.55
N ALA A 263 1.43 13.90 34.38
CA ALA A 263 1.04 12.51 34.22
C ALA A 263 2.26 11.58 34.28
N LYS A 264 2.15 10.49 35.04
CA LYS A 264 3.18 9.46 35.23
C LYS A 264 2.76 8.20 34.48
N VAL A 265 3.22 8.07 33.25
CA VAL A 265 2.89 6.94 32.38
C VAL A 265 3.62 5.68 32.85
N ALA A 266 2.88 4.58 32.99
CA ALA A 266 3.41 3.24 33.23
C ALA A 266 2.86 2.27 32.17
N THR A 267 3.75 1.54 31.50
CA THR A 267 3.39 0.59 30.43
C THR A 267 3.72 -0.85 30.83
N SER A 268 2.88 -1.81 30.43
CA SER A 268 3.15 -3.25 30.64
C SER A 268 4.07 -3.86 29.57
N ASN A 269 4.19 -3.22 28.40
CA ASN A 269 4.94 -3.69 27.23
C ASN A 269 4.67 -5.17 26.88
N ILE A 270 3.40 -5.59 26.98
CA ILE A 270 3.05 -6.96 26.60
C ILE A 270 3.09 -7.07 25.08
N PRO A 271 3.56 -8.19 24.50
CA PRO A 271 3.67 -8.34 23.05
C PRO A 271 2.30 -8.58 22.38
N SER A 272 1.33 -9.09 23.14
CA SER A 272 -0.01 -9.47 22.66
C SER A 272 -1.05 -8.35 22.83
N SER A 273 -2.04 -8.29 21.93
CA SER A 273 -3.28 -7.52 22.17
C SER A 273 -4.13 -8.14 23.27
N GLU A 274 -3.97 -9.46 23.49
CA GLU A 274 -4.89 -10.22 24.32
C GLU A 274 -4.70 -9.88 25.80
N GLY A 275 -5.82 -9.68 26.49
CA GLY A 275 -5.84 -9.21 27.87
C GLY A 275 -5.90 -7.69 28.03
N GLY A 276 -5.80 -6.91 26.94
CA GLY A 276 -5.93 -5.44 27.01
C GLY A 276 -7.26 -5.00 27.64
N ILE A 277 -8.40 -5.46 27.10
CA ILE A 277 -9.74 -5.13 27.64
C ILE A 277 -9.92 -5.68 29.06
N ALA A 278 -9.34 -6.85 29.36
CA ALA A 278 -9.31 -7.39 30.72
C ALA A 278 -8.59 -6.46 31.69
N GLY A 279 -7.50 -5.83 31.27
CA GLY A 279 -6.83 -4.79 32.03
C GLY A 279 -7.77 -3.63 32.41
N LEU A 280 -8.70 -3.25 31.53
CA LEU A 280 -9.66 -2.19 31.82
C LEU A 280 -10.69 -2.61 32.88
N TYR A 281 -11.35 -3.77 32.71
CA TYR A 281 -12.40 -4.21 33.64
C TYR A 281 -11.90 -4.82 34.95
N TYR A 282 -10.62 -5.18 35.05
CA TYR A 282 -9.96 -5.47 36.33
C TYR A 282 -9.32 -4.24 36.99
N HIS A 283 -9.55 -3.04 36.44
CA HIS A 283 -8.96 -1.79 36.93
C HIS A 283 -7.42 -1.82 37.00
N LEU A 284 -6.76 -2.53 36.10
CA LEU A 284 -5.30 -2.57 35.97
C LEU A 284 -4.77 -1.55 34.96
N ALA A 285 -5.63 -1.07 34.06
CA ALA A 285 -5.29 -0.10 33.04
C ALA A 285 -6.34 0.99 32.90
N ASP A 286 -5.87 2.15 32.46
CA ASP A 286 -6.66 3.28 32.01
C ASP A 286 -6.73 3.33 30.47
N VAL A 287 -5.71 2.77 29.79
CA VAL A 287 -5.64 2.63 28.33
C VAL A 287 -5.19 1.22 27.96
N ALA A 288 -5.89 0.60 27.00
CA ALA A 288 -5.59 -0.75 26.51
C ALA A 288 -5.25 -0.74 25.01
N PRO A 289 -3.97 -0.56 24.63
CA PRO A 289 -3.56 -0.60 23.24
C PRO A 289 -3.66 -2.02 22.67
N MET A 290 -4.29 -2.16 21.52
CA MET A 290 -4.56 -3.44 20.85
C MET A 290 -4.30 -3.31 19.36
N GLY A 291 -3.62 -4.31 18.78
CA GLY A 291 -3.27 -4.34 17.35
C GLY A 291 -4.32 -5.02 16.47
N ASP A 292 -5.31 -5.65 17.08
CA ASP A 292 -6.50 -6.20 16.43
C ASP A 292 -7.77 -5.66 17.09
N ASP A 293 -8.90 -5.91 16.45
CA ASP A 293 -10.19 -5.36 16.88
C ASP A 293 -10.65 -5.95 18.22
N ALA A 294 -11.30 -5.12 19.04
CA ALA A 294 -11.96 -5.53 20.27
C ALA A 294 -13.01 -6.61 19.99
N LYS A 295 -12.83 -7.82 20.53
CA LYS A 295 -13.75 -8.95 20.32
C LYS A 295 -15.01 -8.75 21.14
N ILE A 296 -16.19 -9.10 20.59
CA ILE A 296 -17.44 -9.07 21.36
C ILE A 296 -17.32 -9.82 22.69
N THR A 297 -16.64 -10.97 22.70
CA THR A 297 -16.44 -11.78 23.91
C THR A 297 -15.58 -11.11 24.97
N ASP A 298 -14.76 -10.11 24.60
CA ASP A 298 -13.94 -9.34 25.54
C ASP A 298 -14.68 -8.07 26.00
N MET A 299 -15.46 -7.47 25.10
CA MET A 299 -16.29 -6.30 25.40
C MET A 299 -17.49 -6.62 26.28
N MET A 300 -18.08 -7.83 26.19
CA MET A 300 -19.22 -8.23 27.02
C MET A 300 -18.90 -8.20 28.53
N PRO A 301 -17.79 -8.82 29.02
CA PRO A 301 -17.39 -8.69 30.42
C PRO A 301 -17.13 -7.24 30.87
N PHE A 302 -16.57 -6.41 29.99
CA PHE A 302 -16.41 -4.98 30.28
C PHE A 302 -17.77 -4.31 30.46
N HIS A 303 -18.69 -4.55 29.53
CA HIS A 303 -20.06 -4.02 29.61
C HIS A 303 -20.78 -4.50 30.87
N ASP A 304 -20.70 -5.79 31.21
CA ASP A 304 -21.31 -6.34 32.43
C ASP A 304 -20.74 -5.71 33.72
N SER A 305 -19.49 -5.25 33.67
CA SER A 305 -18.84 -4.60 34.81
C SER A 305 -19.18 -3.11 34.95
N PHE A 306 -19.39 -2.40 33.83
CA PHE A 306 -19.51 -0.93 33.83
C PHE A 306 -20.84 -0.38 33.31
N GLY A 307 -21.65 -1.18 32.62
CA GLY A 307 -22.91 -0.79 31.98
C GLY A 307 -22.76 -0.02 30.67
N TYR A 308 -21.58 -0.04 30.03
CA TYR A 308 -21.32 0.56 28.72
C TYR A 308 -20.15 -0.14 28.01
N LEU A 309 -20.02 -0.01 26.69
CA LEU A 309 -18.89 -0.55 25.90
C LEU A 309 -17.61 0.28 26.06
N PRO A 310 -16.40 -0.32 25.95
CA PRO A 310 -15.17 0.47 25.98
C PRO A 310 -15.10 1.44 24.81
N THR A 311 -14.55 2.63 25.03
CA THR A 311 -14.30 3.61 23.97
C THR A 311 -13.12 3.17 23.12
N GLU A 312 -13.39 2.84 21.85
CA GLU A 312 -12.35 2.48 20.88
C GLU A 312 -11.88 3.72 20.10
N ILE A 313 -10.56 3.90 19.99
CA ILE A 313 -9.93 4.96 19.20
C ILE A 313 -8.89 4.33 18.28
N SER A 314 -9.12 4.43 16.96
CA SER A 314 -8.13 4.01 15.96
C SER A 314 -7.03 5.05 15.82
N VAL A 315 -5.80 4.70 16.22
CA VAL A 315 -4.63 5.60 16.18
C VAL A 315 -3.71 5.35 14.98
N ALA A 316 -3.86 4.20 14.31
CA ALA A 316 -3.09 3.82 13.14
C ALA A 316 -3.84 2.76 12.31
N THR A 317 -3.49 2.63 11.04
CA THR A 317 -3.91 1.52 10.18
C THR A 317 -2.74 0.59 9.91
N GLY A 318 -3.04 -0.62 9.42
CA GLY A 318 -1.99 -1.52 8.91
C GLY A 318 -1.21 -0.88 7.74
N GLY A 319 0.08 -1.15 7.66
CA GLY A 319 0.98 -0.75 6.58
C GLY A 319 1.41 -1.94 5.74
N TYR A 320 1.75 -1.69 4.48
CA TYR A 320 2.39 -2.68 3.59
C TYR A 320 3.82 -2.29 3.22
N GLU A 321 4.19 -1.01 3.34
CA GLU A 321 5.48 -0.50 2.83
C GLU A 321 6.60 -0.40 3.87
N LYS A 322 6.26 0.07 5.09
CA LYS A 322 7.24 0.48 6.10
C LYS A 322 7.58 -0.65 7.07
N ARG A 323 8.88 -0.89 7.28
CA ARG A 323 9.36 -1.84 8.30
C ARG A 323 8.88 -1.39 9.68
N GLY A 324 8.41 -2.35 10.49
CA GLY A 324 7.95 -2.06 11.84
C GLY A 324 6.52 -1.55 11.92
N SER A 325 5.75 -1.56 10.83
CA SER A 325 4.29 -1.40 10.90
C SER A 325 3.60 -2.74 11.18
N LEU A 326 2.40 -2.69 11.77
CA LEU A 326 1.47 -3.82 11.74
C LEU A 326 0.97 -4.01 10.31
N TRP A 327 0.70 -5.25 9.91
CA TRP A 327 0.33 -5.56 8.53
C TRP A 327 -1.07 -5.06 8.20
N ALA A 328 -1.24 -4.44 7.03
CA ALA A 328 -2.55 -4.35 6.41
C ALA A 328 -3.06 -5.78 6.08
N PHE A 329 -4.36 -6.04 6.22
CA PHE A 329 -4.92 -7.27 5.68
C PHE A 329 -4.87 -7.21 4.14
N ALA A 330 -4.68 -8.36 3.51
CA ALA A 330 -4.61 -8.45 2.06
C ALA A 330 -5.51 -9.58 1.56
N VAL A 331 -6.19 -9.32 0.45
CA VAL A 331 -6.87 -10.36 -0.33
C VAL A 331 -5.89 -10.81 -1.40
N VAL A 332 -5.45 -12.05 -1.32
CA VAL A 332 -4.47 -12.61 -2.25
C VAL A 332 -5.15 -13.61 -3.16
N VAL A 333 -4.84 -13.53 -4.45
CA VAL A 333 -5.34 -14.44 -5.49
C VAL A 333 -4.19 -15.00 -6.32
N SER A 334 -4.43 -16.10 -7.02
CA SER A 334 -3.47 -16.58 -8.03
C SER A 334 -3.26 -15.51 -9.11
N LYS A 335 -2.03 -15.41 -9.64
CA LYS A 335 -1.73 -14.55 -10.80
C LYS A 335 -2.54 -14.92 -12.04
N ASP A 336 -3.03 -16.15 -12.12
CA ASP A 336 -3.86 -16.65 -13.21
C ASP A 336 -5.37 -16.49 -12.93
N ASN A 337 -5.76 -15.78 -11.86
CA ASN A 337 -7.16 -15.57 -11.52
C ASN A 337 -7.85 -14.71 -12.60
N PRO A 338 -8.86 -15.24 -13.29
CA PRO A 338 -9.43 -14.54 -14.44
C PRO A 338 -10.37 -13.37 -14.10
N LEU A 339 -10.62 -13.06 -12.82
CA LEU A 339 -11.37 -11.88 -12.40
C LEU A 339 -10.48 -10.63 -12.39
N ASN A 340 -10.95 -9.55 -13.01
CA ASN A 340 -10.26 -8.26 -13.01
C ASN A 340 -10.49 -7.49 -11.70
N GLU A 341 -11.69 -7.61 -11.12
CA GLU A 341 -12.10 -6.93 -9.91
C GLU A 341 -13.16 -7.75 -9.17
N ILE A 342 -13.34 -7.45 -7.88
CA ILE A 342 -14.38 -8.02 -7.03
C ILE A 342 -14.71 -6.98 -5.95
N SER A 343 -15.99 -6.84 -5.63
CA SER A 343 -16.46 -5.94 -4.58
C SER A 343 -16.28 -6.55 -3.18
N VAL A 344 -16.31 -5.70 -2.15
CA VAL A 344 -16.29 -6.16 -0.75
C VAL A 344 -17.54 -6.99 -0.40
N ASP A 345 -18.71 -6.68 -0.97
CA ASP A 345 -19.94 -7.49 -0.81
C ASP A 345 -19.76 -8.89 -1.45
N GLU A 346 -19.18 -8.98 -2.63
CA GLU A 346 -18.90 -10.28 -3.27
C GLU A 346 -17.84 -11.09 -2.50
N LEU A 347 -16.82 -10.42 -1.95
CA LEU A 347 -15.85 -11.06 -1.05
C LEU A 347 -16.54 -11.56 0.23
N GLU A 348 -17.38 -10.75 0.86
CA GLU A 348 -18.17 -11.16 2.02
C GLU A 348 -19.01 -12.40 1.70
N ARG A 349 -19.69 -12.43 0.55
CA ARG A 349 -20.52 -13.57 0.14
C ARG A 349 -19.70 -14.80 -0.25
N THR A 350 -18.43 -14.62 -0.62
CA THR A 350 -17.50 -15.70 -0.94
C THR A 350 -16.91 -16.33 0.33
N PHE A 351 -16.50 -15.52 1.30
CA PHE A 351 -15.86 -15.96 2.54
C PHE A 351 -16.85 -16.26 3.68
N GLY A 352 -18.02 -15.63 3.69
CA GLY A 352 -19.07 -15.84 4.69
C GLY A 352 -20.09 -16.89 4.26
N ALA A 353 -20.79 -17.46 5.24
CA ALA A 353 -21.89 -18.41 5.03
C ALA A 353 -23.27 -17.79 5.31
N GLU A 354 -24.32 -18.60 5.16
CA GLU A 354 -25.67 -18.27 5.58
C GLU A 354 -25.71 -18.06 7.09
N ARG A 355 -26.49 -17.10 7.57
CA ARG A 355 -26.56 -16.72 8.99
C ARG A 355 -27.98 -16.29 9.35
N SER A 356 -28.39 -16.51 10.59
CA SER A 356 -29.70 -16.12 11.11
C SER A 356 -29.75 -14.70 11.65
N GLY A 357 -28.60 -14.02 11.72
CA GLY A 357 -28.46 -12.69 12.27
C GLY A 357 -27.00 -12.28 12.43
N GLY A 358 -26.79 -11.18 13.13
CA GLY A 358 -25.50 -10.61 13.45
C GLY A 358 -25.65 -9.50 14.48
N TRP A 359 -24.54 -8.92 14.88
CA TRP A 359 -24.48 -7.85 15.86
C TRP A 359 -24.41 -6.49 15.18
N ARG A 360 -25.27 -5.57 15.61
CA ARG A 360 -25.29 -4.18 15.17
C ARG A 360 -24.88 -3.28 16.31
N LEU A 361 -24.01 -2.31 16.06
CA LEU A 361 -23.81 -1.20 16.99
C LEU A 361 -25.04 -0.28 16.95
N ALA A 362 -25.71 -0.13 18.08
CA ALA A 362 -26.90 0.68 18.27
C ALA A 362 -26.78 1.45 19.59
N ASN A 363 -26.84 2.78 19.54
CA ASN A 363 -26.72 3.63 20.74
C ASN A 363 -25.44 3.35 21.56
N ASN A 364 -24.30 3.16 20.89
CA ASN A 364 -23.01 2.79 21.50
C ASN A 364 -23.03 1.46 22.28
N ASP A 365 -23.95 0.55 21.94
CA ASP A 365 -24.02 -0.81 22.48
C ASP A 365 -24.24 -1.85 21.36
N TYR A 366 -23.93 -3.12 21.60
CA TYR A 366 -24.10 -4.19 20.64
C TYR A 366 -25.43 -4.92 20.82
N LEU A 367 -26.28 -4.82 19.79
CA LEU A 367 -27.55 -5.54 19.70
C LEU A 367 -27.43 -6.71 18.72
N PHE A 368 -27.68 -7.94 19.19
CA PHE A 368 -27.89 -9.06 18.28
C PHE A 368 -29.25 -8.95 17.59
N THR A 369 -29.27 -9.06 16.27
CA THR A 369 -30.46 -8.83 15.45
C THR A 369 -30.51 -9.76 14.25
N SER A 370 -31.73 -10.11 13.83
CA SER A 370 -31.99 -10.83 12.57
C SER A 370 -31.85 -9.95 11.34
N GLN A 371 -31.62 -8.64 11.48
CA GLN A 371 -31.43 -7.71 10.35
C GLN A 371 -30.33 -8.17 9.39
N TYR A 372 -29.30 -8.85 9.90
CA TYR A 372 -28.20 -9.37 9.10
C TYR A 372 -28.36 -10.83 8.70
N ALA A 373 -29.55 -11.40 8.88
CA ALA A 373 -29.86 -12.74 8.39
C ALA A 373 -29.70 -12.81 6.87
N ARG A 374 -29.14 -13.91 6.40
CA ARG A 374 -28.89 -14.17 4.98
C ARG A 374 -28.99 -15.66 4.72
N GLY A 375 -29.80 -16.06 3.74
CA GLY A 375 -29.93 -17.45 3.33
C GLY A 375 -28.80 -17.92 2.42
N PRO A 376 -28.70 -19.24 2.18
CA PRO A 376 -27.64 -19.82 1.35
C PRO A 376 -27.70 -19.38 -0.12
N GLU A 377 -28.82 -18.87 -0.61
CA GLU A 377 -29.00 -18.36 -1.98
C GLU A 377 -28.15 -17.11 -2.30
N ALA A 378 -27.80 -16.32 -1.28
CA ALA A 378 -26.97 -15.14 -1.44
C ALA A 378 -25.46 -15.45 -1.35
N ASN A 379 -25.10 -16.69 -1.03
CA ASN A 379 -23.71 -17.13 -0.97
C ASN A 379 -23.11 -17.27 -2.38
N ILE A 380 -21.88 -16.81 -2.54
CA ILE A 380 -21.10 -17.00 -3.76
C ILE A 380 -20.17 -18.20 -3.57
N ARG A 381 -20.40 -19.26 -4.34
CA ARG A 381 -19.68 -20.54 -4.23
C ARG A 381 -19.06 -20.99 -5.53
N LYS A 382 -19.58 -20.52 -6.67
CA LYS A 382 -19.08 -20.82 -8.00
C LYS A 382 -18.62 -19.58 -8.72
N TRP A 383 -17.58 -19.73 -9.53
CA TRP A 383 -17.01 -18.66 -10.35
C TRP A 383 -18.02 -18.03 -11.32
N GLY A 384 -19.01 -18.79 -11.81
CA GLY A 384 -20.08 -18.26 -12.66
C GLY A 384 -20.96 -17.20 -12.01
N GLN A 385 -21.05 -17.20 -10.67
CA GLN A 385 -21.79 -16.17 -9.91
C GLN A 385 -21.05 -14.83 -9.89
N LEU A 386 -19.75 -14.83 -10.20
CA LEU A 386 -18.89 -13.64 -10.36
C LEU A 386 -18.71 -13.25 -11.83
N GLY A 387 -19.59 -13.75 -12.73
CA GLY A 387 -19.56 -13.42 -14.14
C GLY A 387 -18.54 -14.19 -14.99
N LEU A 388 -17.81 -15.17 -14.43
CA LEU A 388 -16.92 -16.01 -15.23
C LEU A 388 -17.71 -17.03 -16.07
N HIS A 389 -17.30 -17.19 -17.33
CA HIS A 389 -17.96 -18.08 -18.28
C HIS A 389 -17.10 -19.29 -18.68
N GLY A 390 -17.69 -20.19 -19.47
CA GLY A 390 -16.99 -21.35 -20.03
C GLY A 390 -16.52 -22.35 -18.97
N GLN A 391 -15.28 -22.82 -19.08
CA GLN A 391 -14.75 -23.89 -18.23
C GLN A 391 -14.72 -23.58 -16.72
N PHE A 392 -14.81 -22.30 -16.34
CA PHE A 392 -14.79 -21.86 -14.96
C PHE A 392 -16.18 -21.72 -14.35
N ALA A 393 -17.24 -21.51 -15.13
CA ALA A 393 -18.56 -21.12 -14.63
C ALA A 393 -19.08 -22.05 -13.51
N ASP A 394 -18.94 -23.37 -13.70
CA ASP A 394 -19.40 -24.37 -12.74
C ASP A 394 -18.38 -24.80 -11.68
N LYS A 395 -17.16 -24.24 -11.72
CA LYS A 395 -16.11 -24.56 -10.75
C LYS A 395 -16.41 -23.88 -9.42
N GLU A 396 -16.16 -24.62 -8.34
CA GLU A 396 -16.21 -24.09 -6.98
C GLU A 396 -15.05 -23.11 -6.74
N ILE A 397 -15.33 -22.03 -6.02
CA ILE A 397 -14.34 -21.09 -5.52
C ILE A 397 -13.76 -21.69 -4.23
N LYS A 398 -12.47 -22.02 -4.24
CA LYS A 398 -11.76 -22.48 -3.04
C LYS A 398 -11.31 -21.29 -2.22
N THR A 399 -11.71 -21.24 -0.95
CA THR A 399 -11.31 -20.16 -0.04
C THR A 399 -10.19 -20.61 0.88
N PHE A 400 -9.27 -19.70 1.17
CA PHE A 400 -8.11 -19.94 2.03
C PHE A 400 -7.95 -18.78 3.00
N ALA A 401 -7.55 -19.08 4.23
CA ALA A 401 -7.27 -18.07 5.25
C ALA A 401 -6.06 -18.42 6.10
N TYR A 402 -5.57 -17.42 6.82
CA TYR A 402 -4.55 -17.57 7.85
C TYR A 402 -5.21 -17.99 9.17
N SER A 403 -4.65 -18.97 9.87
CA SER A 403 -5.30 -19.58 11.04
C SER A 403 -5.29 -18.72 12.32
N ALA A 404 -4.46 -17.67 12.39
CA ALA A 404 -4.39 -16.84 13.60
C ALA A 404 -5.51 -15.79 13.62
N PRO A 405 -6.05 -15.45 14.81
CA PRO A 405 -7.38 -14.85 14.91
C PRO A 405 -7.48 -13.38 14.48
N GLY A 406 -6.41 -12.58 14.59
CA GLY A 406 -6.51 -11.11 14.40
C GLY A 406 -7.17 -10.67 13.09
N PHE A 407 -6.80 -11.29 11.96
CA PHE A 407 -7.44 -10.98 10.66
C PHE A 407 -8.86 -11.54 10.55
N ALA A 408 -9.12 -12.72 11.13
CA ALA A 408 -10.45 -13.30 11.15
C ALA A 408 -11.41 -12.41 11.94
N ILE A 409 -11.00 -11.88 13.10
CA ILE A 409 -11.79 -10.96 13.92
C ILE A 409 -12.14 -9.68 13.14
N TYR A 410 -11.18 -9.10 12.41
CA TYR A 410 -11.47 -7.93 11.56
C TYR A 410 -12.55 -8.22 10.52
N ILE A 411 -12.45 -9.36 9.82
CA ILE A 411 -13.45 -9.77 8.82
C ILE A 411 -14.80 -10.08 9.49
N GLU A 412 -14.80 -10.78 10.62
CA GLU A 412 -16.02 -11.08 11.38
C GLU A 412 -16.73 -9.78 11.77
N ARG A 413 -16.01 -8.82 12.33
CA ARG A 413 -16.54 -7.50 12.70
C ARG A 413 -17.10 -6.74 11.51
N ASN A 414 -16.27 -6.52 10.49
CA ASN A 414 -16.54 -5.54 9.44
C ASN A 414 -17.36 -6.11 8.28
N TRP A 415 -17.21 -7.40 7.97
CA TRP A 415 -17.91 -8.03 6.86
C TRP A 415 -19.06 -8.91 7.36
N PHE A 416 -18.87 -9.64 8.47
CA PHE A 416 -19.87 -10.61 8.90
C PHE A 416 -20.83 -10.15 9.98
N HIS A 417 -20.73 -8.89 10.41
CA HIS A 417 -21.49 -8.35 11.54
C HIS A 417 -21.36 -9.28 12.77
N TRP A 418 -20.12 -9.64 13.08
CA TRP A 418 -19.71 -10.55 14.15
C TRP A 418 -20.27 -11.98 14.07
N SER A 419 -20.78 -12.40 12.91
CA SER A 419 -21.10 -13.80 12.68
C SER A 419 -19.82 -14.60 12.45
N LYS A 420 -19.68 -15.71 13.18
CA LYS A 420 -18.56 -16.67 13.03
C LYS A 420 -18.82 -17.73 11.96
N LYS A 421 -19.83 -17.54 11.12
CA LYS A 421 -20.20 -18.49 10.06
C LYS A 421 -19.43 -18.17 8.78
N TRP A 422 -18.26 -18.80 8.67
CA TRP A 422 -17.41 -18.78 7.49
C TRP A 422 -17.88 -19.77 6.42
N ASN A 423 -17.43 -19.60 5.18
CA ASN A 423 -17.63 -20.55 4.09
C ASN A 423 -17.15 -21.95 4.55
N PRO A 424 -18.01 -22.99 4.50
CA PRO A 424 -17.63 -24.34 4.94
C PRO A 424 -16.44 -24.96 4.20
N ASN A 425 -16.08 -24.43 3.03
CA ASN A 425 -14.91 -24.90 2.27
C ASN A 425 -13.59 -24.19 2.61
N LEU A 426 -13.60 -23.26 3.59
CA LEU A 426 -12.43 -22.49 3.99
C LEU A 426 -11.32 -23.41 4.49
N GLN A 427 -10.16 -23.32 3.86
CA GLN A 427 -8.95 -24.02 4.28
C GLN A 427 -8.00 -23.06 4.97
N GLU A 428 -7.62 -23.39 6.20
CA GLU A 428 -6.69 -22.57 6.99
C GLU A 428 -5.26 -23.09 6.87
N TYR A 429 -4.31 -22.16 6.79
CA TYR A 429 -2.89 -22.46 6.87
C TYR A 429 -2.33 -22.02 8.22
N VAL A 430 -1.55 -22.91 8.82
CA VAL A 430 -0.91 -22.74 10.12
C VAL A 430 0.49 -22.19 9.94
N GLU A 431 0.83 -21.20 10.76
CA GLU A 431 2.20 -20.83 11.08
C GLU A 431 2.46 -21.26 12.53
N GLU A 432 3.61 -21.89 12.80
CA GLU A 432 4.01 -22.19 14.17
C GLU A 432 4.19 -20.87 14.94
N LYS A 433 3.28 -20.61 15.89
CA LYS A 433 3.36 -19.47 16.81
C LYS A 433 3.31 -19.96 18.25
N GLN A 434 4.18 -19.38 19.07
CA GLN A 434 4.09 -19.51 20.53
C GLN A 434 3.18 -18.41 21.07
N ALA A 435 2.44 -18.72 22.13
CA ALA A 435 1.84 -17.67 22.96
C ALA A 435 3.00 -16.87 23.57
N THR A 436 3.08 -15.58 23.25
CA THR A 436 4.07 -14.64 23.80
C THR A 436 3.37 -13.59 24.65
#